data_AF-A0A821GZM9-F1
#
_entry.id   AF-A0A821GZM9-F1
#
_cell.length_a   1.000
_cell.length_b   1.000
_cell.length_c   1.000
_cell.angle_alpha   90.00
_cell.angle_beta   90.00
_cell.angle_gamma   90.00
#
_symmetry.space_group_name_H-M   'P 1'
#
loop_
_entity.id
_entity.type
_entity.pdbx_description
1 polymer ?
#
loop_
_entity_poly.entity_id
_entity_poly.type
_entity_poly.pdbx_seq_one_letter_code
_entity_poly.pdbx_strand_id
1 'polypeptide(L)' 'MFDIDGVYNTQNDRVWAVDRADADKNGGTQQKRKFPQKVMVWLGACSKGLTPLVILDEGTVDHTVYIEKVLPVAL' A
#
# COMPACT_ATOMS: atom_id res chain seq x y z
N MET A 1 -2.85 0.87 -6.44
CA MET A 1 -2.16 -0.30 -5.90
C MET A 1 -1.32 0.19 -4.74
N PHE A 2 -1.56 -0.31 -3.54
CA PHE A 2 -0.84 0.11 -2.34
C PHE A 2 0.24 -0.92 -2.03
N ASP A 3 1.49 -0.47 -1.95
CA ASP A 3 2.62 -1.31 -1.55
C ASP A 3 2.63 -1.39 -0.02
N ILE A 4 2.49 -2.59 0.53
CA ILE A 4 2.64 -2.86 1.96
C ILE A 4 4.13 -3.13 2.21
N ASP A 5 4.92 -2.05 2.25
CA ASP A 5 6.27 -2.09 2.83
C ASP A 5 6.15 -1.79 4.32
N GLY A 6 5.80 -2.83 5.10
CA GLY A 6 5.43 -2.69 6.51
C GLY A 6 6.55 -2.28 7.48
N VAL A 7 7.76 -1.97 7.00
CA VAL A 7 8.95 -1.81 7.87
C VAL A 7 9.65 -0.46 7.72
N TYR A 8 9.57 0.22 6.57
CA TYR A 8 10.37 1.43 6.35
C TYR A 8 9.69 2.46 5.45
N ASN A 9 9.29 3.58 6.04
CA ASN A 9 8.78 4.77 5.39
C ASN A 9 9.87 5.86 5.36
N THR A 10 10.43 6.12 4.18
CA THR A 10 11.49 7.13 3.96
C THR A 10 11.14 8.55 4.43
N GLN A 11 9.86 8.91 4.50
CA GLN A 11 9.46 10.25 4.94
C GLN A 11 9.47 10.40 6.47
N ASN A 12 9.17 9.30 7.18
CA ASN A 12 9.00 9.28 8.64
C ASN A 12 10.19 8.65 9.38
N ASP A 13 10.85 7.65 8.80
CA ASP A 13 11.95 6.90 9.42
C ASP A 13 13.30 7.56 9.14
N ARG A 14 13.51 8.72 9.78
CA ARG A 14 14.76 9.50 9.69
C ARG A 14 15.77 9.02 10.73
N VAL A 15 17.02 8.88 10.31
CA VAL A 15 18.16 8.61 11.19
C VAL A 15 18.91 9.92 11.43
N TRP A 16 19.07 10.32 12.69
CA TRP A 16 19.98 11.40 13.06
C TRP A 16 21.41 10.88 13.08
N ALA A 17 22.29 11.50 12.31
CA ALA A 17 23.70 11.13 12.25
C ALA A 17 24.55 12.34 11.88
N VAL A 18 25.81 12.34 12.34
CA VAL A 18 26.76 13.43 12.06
C VAL A 18 27.39 13.27 10.68
N ASP A 19 27.60 12.02 10.25
CA ASP A 19 28.15 11.67 8.95
C ASP A 19 27.50 10.39 8.38
N ARG A 20 27.87 10.02 7.15
CA ARG A 20 27.29 8.85 6.47
C ARG A 20 27.66 7.53 7.13
N ALA A 21 28.86 7.40 7.69
CA ALA A 21 29.30 6.17 8.33
C ALA A 21 28.56 5.93 9.65
N ASP A 22 28.27 7.00 10.41
CA ASP A 22 27.40 6.98 11.59
C ASP A 22 25.95 6.67 11.21
N ALA A 23 25.44 7.25 10.13
CA ALA A 23 24.11 6.92 9.62
C ALA A 23 23.99 5.44 9.27
N ASP A 24 24.96 4.87 8.56
CA ASP A 24 24.94 3.46 8.15
C ASP A 24 25.02 2.49 9.35
N LYS A 25 25.78 2.84 10.40
CA LYS A 25 25.79 2.09 11.67
C LYS A 25 24.43 2.13 12.39
N ASN A 26 23.74 3.26 12.31
CA ASN A 26 22.46 3.50 12.98
C ASN A 26 21.24 3.07 12.12
N GLY A 27 21.45 2.23 11.10
CA GLY A 27 20.36 1.71 10.27
C GLY A 27 20.02 2.57 9.06
N GLY A 28 20.95 3.40 8.58
CA GLY A 28 20.82 4.21 7.36
C GLY A 28 20.87 3.39 6.06
N THR A 29 21.27 2.13 6.14
CA THR A 29 21.12 1.15 5.06
C THR A 29 20.13 0.08 5.50
N GLN A 30 18.98 0.03 4.84
CA GLN A 30 17.92 -0.95 5.10
C GLN A 30 17.68 -1.80 3.86
N GLN A 31 17.55 -3.11 4.05
CA GLN A 31 17.10 -3.99 2.97
C GLN A 31 15.63 -3.70 2.67
N LYS A 32 15.36 -3.23 1.46
CA LYS A 32 13.99 -3.12 0.94
C LYS A 32 13.61 -4.40 0.22
N ARG A 33 12.36 -4.82 0.40
CA ARG A 33 11.83 -5.95 -0.38
C ARG A 33 11.70 -5.49 -1.84
N LYS A 34 12.40 -6.14 -2.76
CA LYS A 34 12.39 -5.77 -4.20
C LYS A 34 10.99 -5.83 -4.82
N PHE A 35 10.12 -6.67 -4.28
CA PHE A 35 8.72 -6.81 -4.67
C PHE A 35 7.87 -6.82 -3.39
N PRO A 36 7.48 -5.63 -2.89
CA PRO A 36 6.57 -5.55 -1.74
C PRO A 36 5.24 -6.23 -2.07
N GLN A 37 4.57 -6.73 -1.03
CA GLN A 37 3.21 -7.22 -1.21
C GLN A 37 2.33 -6.04 -1.60
N LYS A 38 1.49 -6.24 -2.61
CA LYS A 38 0.66 -5.18 -3.18
C LYS A 38 -0.79 -5.55 -3.03
N VAL A 39 -1.59 -4.61 -2.53
CA VAL A 39 -3.03 -4.80 -2.37
C VAL A 39 -3.77 -3.85 -3.31
N MET A 40 -4.78 -4.39 -3.99
CA MET A 40 -5.68 -3.57 -4.80
C MET A 40 -6.87 -3.16 -3.94
N VAL A 41 -7.28 -1.91 -4.08
CA VAL A 41 -8.39 -1.36 -3.31
C VAL A 41 -9.32 -0.67 -4.29
N TRP A 42 -10.61 -0.90 -4.13
CA TRP A 42 -11.66 -0.25 -4.90
C TRP A 42 -12.52 0.61 -3.99
N LEU A 43 -12.82 1.81 -4.47
CA LEU A 43 -13.68 2.79 -3.80
C LEU A 43 -14.50 3.52 -4.85
N GLY A 44 -15.81 3.45 -4.73
CA GLY A 44 -16.73 4.27 -5.51
C GLY A 44 -16.90 5.63 -4.86
N ALA A 45 -16.86 6.69 -5.67
CA ALA A 45 -17.17 8.04 -5.24
C ALA A 45 -18.24 8.64 -6.14
N CYS A 46 -19.27 9.23 -5.54
CA CYS A 46 -20.27 10.02 -6.24
C CYS A 46 -20.54 11.33 -5.50
N SER A 47 -21.35 12.21 -6.10
CA SER A 47 -21.73 13.49 -5.48
C SER A 47 -22.46 13.33 -4.13
N LYS A 48 -23.01 12.15 -3.85
CA LYS A 48 -23.72 11.84 -2.60
C LYS A 48 -22.81 11.21 -1.53
N GLY A 49 -21.57 10.85 -1.86
CA GLY A 49 -20.64 10.25 -0.90
C GLY A 49 -19.78 9.14 -1.49
N LEU A 50 -19.20 8.35 -0.57
CA LEU A 50 -18.29 7.24 -0.87
C LEU A 50 -18.97 5.90 -0.58
N THR A 51 -18.66 4.88 -1.37
CA THR A 51 -19.05 3.50 -1.06
C THR A 51 -18.17 2.93 0.06
N PRO A 52 -18.59 1.84 0.71
CA PRO A 52 -17.67 1.03 1.51
C PRO A 52 -16.41 0.64 0.72
N LEU A 53 -15.27 0.63 1.40
CA LEU A 53 -13.98 0.27 0.81
C LEU A 53 -13.92 -1.23 0.53
N VAL A 54 -13.57 -1.62 -0.70
CA VAL A 54 -13.38 -3.02 -1.08
C VAL A 54 -11.89 -3.30 -1.20
N ILE A 55 -11.37 -4.18 -0.34
CA ILE A 55 -9.97 -4.61 -0.37
C ILE A 55 -9.88 -5.94 -1.12
N LEU A 56 -8.96 -6.01 -2.07
CA LEU A 56 -8.73 -7.15 -2.94
C LEU A 56 -7.32 -7.68 -2.66
N ASP A 57 -7.27 -8.63 -1.73
CA ASP A 57 -6.02 -9.12 -1.13
C ASP A 57 -5.18 -9.99 -2.08
N GLU A 58 -5.81 -10.61 -3.09
CA GLU A 58 -5.14 -11.56 -3.99
C GLU A 58 -5.50 -11.33 -5.46
N GLY A 59 -4.46 -11.21 -6.29
CA GLY A 59 -4.58 -11.19 -7.75
C GLY A 59 -4.99 -9.86 -8.37
N THR A 60 -5.30 -9.91 -9.66
CA THR A 60 -5.84 -8.79 -10.45
C THR A 60 -7.35 -8.90 -10.50
N VAL A 61 -8.06 -7.78 -10.50
CA VAL A 61 -9.51 -7.78 -10.75
C VAL A 61 -9.79 -8.34 -12.15
N ASP A 62 -10.52 -9.45 -12.19
CA ASP A 62 -11.17 -9.93 -13.40
C ASP A 62 -12.67 -9.61 -13.37
N HIS A 63 -13.37 -9.98 -14.43
CA HIS A 63 -14.80 -9.71 -14.58
C HIS A 63 -15.65 -10.40 -13.50
N THR A 64 -15.29 -11.63 -13.10
CA THR A 64 -16.01 -12.39 -12.08
C THR A 64 -15.86 -11.73 -10.72
N VAL A 65 -14.62 -11.41 -10.33
CA VAL A 65 -14.30 -10.70 -9.08
C VAL A 65 -15.01 -9.35 -9.04
N TYR A 66 -15.08 -8.64 -10.15
CA TYR A 66 -15.80 -7.36 -10.22
C TYR A 66 -17.30 -7.55 -9.98
N ILE A 67 -17.92 -8.53 -10.63
CA ILE A 67 -19.36 -8.82 -10.48
C ILE A 67 -19.69 -9.28 -9.06
N GLU A 68 -18.87 -10.13 -8.46
CA GLU A 68 -19.16 -10.72 -7.16
C GLU A 68 -18.81 -9.79 -5.98
N LYS A 69 -17.71 -9.04 -6.08
CA LYS A 69 -17.17 -8.29 -4.93
C LYS A 69 -17.35 -6.77 -5.04
N VAL A 70 -17.38 -6.21 -6.25
CA VAL A 70 -17.41 -4.76 -6.46
C VAL A 70 -18.82 -4.25 -6.74
N LEU A 71 -19.50 -4.86 -7.71
CA LEU A 71 -20.85 -4.47 -8.14
C LEU A 71 -21.88 -4.37 -7.01
N PRO A 72 -21.95 -5.30 -6.03
CA PRO A 72 -22.92 -5.21 -4.93
C PRO A 72 -22.70 -4.01 -4.00
N VAL A 73 -21.49 -3.45 -3.98
CA VAL A 73 -21.11 -2.31 -3.14
C VAL A 73 -21.22 -0.98 -3.92
N ALA A 74 -21.26 -1.06 -5.25
CA ALA A 74 -21.32 0.08 -6.16
C ALA A 74 -22.75 0.57 -6.46
N LEU A 75 -23.76 -0.27 -6.21
CA LEU A 75 -25.19 0.01 -6.42
C LEU A 75 -25.83 0.62 -5.16
#